data_AF-A0A1D2R1W0-F1
#
_entry.id   AF-A0A1D2R1W0-F1
#
_cell.length_a   1.000
_cell.length_b   1.000
_cell.length_c   1.000
_cell.angle_alpha   90.00
_cell.angle_beta   90.00
_cell.angle_gamma   90.00
#
_symmetry.space_group_name_H-M   'P 1'
#
loop_
_entity.id
_entity.type
_entity.pdbx_description
1 polymer ?
#
loop_
_entity_poly.entity_id
_entity_poly.type
_entity_poly.pdbx_seq_one_letter_code
_entity_poly.pdbx_strand_id
1 'polypeptide(L)'
;MSVRGTYRFDIQDDGNIVDNTENIERARRLFRDGTIIGGQWGPGRQGDFVYGGWHCLCHLLAGSGAYQSNSGYLWAAITHAGDEDRYLATVTTREADGTARTVNLDSSEGRNLVEQAALLGYVEGSSMGHISARNVQDPPNAFNSWPRQVFDQTAGSNASGGTVWEHWSTTRDLRRSDPIGDSVLRAYITLVSALGGKFVAAVARGRRTYNHPVQLCALVKAGFIAREEALWDTTPYRIPSDAERLLQEARPDDCLRAVESLSWTPSGGQRYFMFSRKINSWSDRRSVEYDLNLQGI
;
A
#
# COMPACT_ATOMS: atom_id res chain seq x y z
N MET A 1 8.29 13.07 20.24
CA MET A 1 7.27 13.15 19.18
C MET A 1 7.35 14.51 18.50
N SER A 2 7.73 14.50 17.22
CA SER A 2 7.74 15.70 16.37
C SER A 2 6.59 15.63 15.36
N VAL A 3 6.33 16.72 14.63
CA VAL A 3 5.27 16.78 13.62
C VAL A 3 5.83 17.16 12.26
N ARG A 4 5.25 16.63 11.17
CA ARG A 4 5.70 16.87 9.79
C ARG A 4 4.59 17.46 8.90
N GLY A 5 4.99 18.42 8.06
CA GLY A 5 4.20 19.00 6.96
C GLY A 5 2.93 19.76 7.36
N THR A 6 2.14 20.15 6.36
CA THR A 6 0.98 21.04 6.55
C THR A 6 -0.18 20.38 7.31
N TYR A 7 -0.24 19.05 7.34
CA TYR A 7 -1.27 18.28 8.08
C TYR A 7 -0.79 17.91 9.48
N ARG A 8 0.48 18.20 9.82
CA ARG A 8 1.09 17.98 11.13
C ARG A 8 0.98 16.52 11.58
N PHE A 9 1.35 15.58 10.71
CA PHE A 9 1.42 14.16 11.07
C PHE A 9 2.41 13.96 12.21
N ASP A 10 2.01 13.19 13.23
CA ASP A 10 2.92 12.81 14.31
C ASP A 10 3.93 11.79 13.76
N ILE A 11 5.21 12.02 14.03
CA ILE A 11 6.30 11.16 13.58
C ILE A 11 7.11 10.61 14.76
N GLN A 12 7.56 9.37 14.59
CA GLN A 12 8.50 8.67 15.44
C GLN A 12 9.91 9.24 15.26
N ASP A 13 10.84 8.86 16.14
CA ASP A 13 12.22 9.36 16.11
C ASP A 13 13.00 8.88 14.88
N ASP A 14 12.59 7.76 14.27
CA ASP A 14 13.12 7.26 13.00
C ASP A 14 12.54 7.95 11.76
N GLY A 15 11.60 8.88 11.95
CA GLY A 15 10.92 9.63 10.88
C GLY A 15 9.66 8.98 10.31
N ASN A 16 9.29 7.78 10.77
CA ASN A 16 8.05 7.11 10.35
C ASN A 16 6.83 7.75 11.00
N ILE A 17 5.66 7.66 10.35
CA ILE A 17 4.41 8.14 10.97
C ILE A 17 4.07 7.27 12.17
N VAL A 18 3.51 7.87 13.22
CA VAL A 18 3.00 7.14 14.39
C VAL A 18 1.69 6.46 14.03
N ASP A 19 1.52 5.20 14.42
CA ASP A 19 0.21 4.54 14.41
C ASP A 19 -0.65 5.03 15.58
N ASN A 20 -1.50 6.03 15.30
CA ASN A 20 -2.44 6.58 16.26
C ASN A 20 -3.73 7.09 15.58
N THR A 21 -4.77 7.31 16.39
CA THR A 21 -6.08 7.73 15.89
C THR A 21 -6.01 9.10 15.20
N GLU A 22 -5.17 10.01 15.68
CA GLU A 22 -4.98 11.34 15.12
C GLU A 22 -4.40 11.28 13.70
N ASN A 23 -3.39 10.44 13.45
CA ASN A 23 -2.80 10.24 12.13
C ASN A 23 -3.76 9.53 11.18
N ILE A 24 -4.60 8.62 11.66
CA ILE A 24 -5.70 8.04 10.86
C ILE A 24 -6.65 9.14 10.38
N GLU A 25 -7.08 10.05 11.26
CA GLU A 25 -7.98 11.14 10.87
C GLU A 25 -7.28 12.20 9.99
N ARG A 26 -5.99 12.47 10.20
CA ARG A 26 -5.19 13.32 9.30
C ARG A 26 -5.06 12.69 7.91
N ALA A 27 -4.82 11.40 7.82
CA ALA A 27 -4.77 10.67 6.55
C ALA A 27 -6.14 10.65 5.85
N ARG A 28 -7.22 10.46 6.61
CA ARG A 28 -8.59 10.56 6.09
C ARG A 28 -8.86 11.92 5.46
N ARG A 29 -8.46 12.99 6.16
CA ARG A 29 -8.56 14.36 5.64
C ARG A 29 -7.69 14.54 4.41
N LEU A 30 -6.46 14.04 4.43
CA LEU A 30 -5.49 14.14 3.33
C LEU A 30 -6.05 13.53 2.05
N PHE A 31 -6.38 12.24 2.06
CA PHE A 31 -6.82 11.53 0.85
C PHE A 31 -8.17 12.00 0.29
N ARG A 32 -8.92 12.79 1.05
CA ARG A 32 -10.17 13.44 0.60
C ARG A 32 -9.98 14.91 0.20
N ASP A 33 -8.78 15.46 0.37
CA ASP A 33 -8.51 16.85 0.04
C ASP A 33 -8.20 16.99 -1.45
N GLY A 34 -9.16 17.51 -2.21
CA GLY A 34 -8.97 17.80 -3.64
C GLY A 34 -8.14 19.04 -3.92
N THR A 35 -8.04 19.95 -2.95
CA THR A 35 -7.35 21.23 -3.11
C THR A 35 -5.84 21.01 -3.14
N ILE A 36 -5.31 20.18 -2.25
CA ILE A 36 -3.86 19.91 -2.19
C ILE A 36 -3.33 19.21 -3.46
N ILE A 37 -4.20 18.49 -4.18
CA ILE A 37 -3.89 17.87 -5.47
C ILE A 37 -4.43 18.65 -6.68
N GLY A 38 -4.97 19.85 -6.48
CA GLY A 38 -5.52 20.68 -7.58
C GLY A 38 -6.61 19.99 -8.42
N GLY A 39 -7.44 19.15 -7.80
CA GLY A 39 -8.48 18.37 -8.46
C GLY A 39 -7.99 17.19 -9.28
N GLN A 40 -6.70 16.83 -9.18
CA GLN A 40 -6.08 15.76 -9.98
C GLN A 40 -6.31 14.37 -9.37
N TRP A 41 -7.58 13.96 -9.25
CA TRP A 41 -7.99 12.72 -8.56
C TRP A 41 -7.51 11.43 -9.23
N GLY A 42 -7.31 11.45 -10.54
CA GLY A 42 -7.03 10.26 -11.36
C GLY A 42 -8.26 9.82 -12.17
N PRO A 43 -8.29 8.60 -12.72
CA PRO A 43 -9.42 8.09 -13.50
C PRO A 43 -10.66 7.91 -12.62
N GLY A 44 -11.87 8.15 -13.13
CA GLY A 44 -13.12 7.97 -12.37
C GLY A 44 -14.12 9.09 -12.67
N ARG A 45 -15.31 8.99 -12.09
CA ARG A 45 -16.31 10.06 -12.16
C ARG A 45 -16.13 10.98 -10.97
N GLN A 46 -16.48 12.27 -11.13
CA GLN A 46 -16.39 13.24 -10.03
C GLN A 46 -17.13 12.77 -8.75
N GLY A 47 -18.25 12.06 -8.92
CA GLY A 47 -19.03 11.49 -7.81
C GLY A 47 -18.27 10.45 -6.97
N ASP A 48 -17.29 9.75 -7.57
CA ASP A 48 -16.52 8.71 -6.88
C ASP A 48 -15.59 9.29 -5.78
N PHE A 49 -15.34 10.60 -5.82
CA PHE A 49 -14.38 11.29 -4.97
C PHE A 49 -15.04 12.20 -3.92
N VAL A 50 -16.36 12.17 -3.80
CA VAL A 50 -17.10 12.96 -2.79
C VAL A 50 -16.67 12.55 -1.37
N TYR A 51 -16.59 11.24 -1.15
CA TYR A 51 -16.05 10.64 0.07
C TYR A 51 -14.85 9.73 -0.19
N GLY A 52 -14.48 9.55 -1.46
CA GLY A 52 -13.41 8.67 -1.87
C GLY A 52 -12.01 9.27 -1.82
N GLY A 53 -11.02 8.39 -1.86
CA GLY A 53 -9.61 8.72 -1.89
C GLY A 53 -9.08 9.08 -3.28
N TRP A 54 -7.88 9.65 -3.32
CA TRP A 54 -7.09 9.82 -4.54
C TRP A 54 -6.76 8.48 -5.21
N HIS A 55 -6.54 8.47 -6.52
CA HIS A 55 -6.22 7.24 -7.24
C HIS A 55 -4.98 6.52 -6.73
N CYS A 56 -3.93 7.21 -6.29
CA CYS A 56 -2.74 6.53 -5.77
C CYS A 56 -3.04 5.67 -4.53
N LEU A 57 -4.10 5.98 -3.75
CA LEU A 57 -4.38 5.30 -2.50
C LEU A 57 -4.65 3.81 -2.71
N CYS A 58 -5.34 3.40 -3.77
CA CYS A 58 -5.59 1.98 -4.01
C CYS A 58 -4.29 1.19 -4.29
N HIS A 59 -3.29 1.83 -4.93
CA HIS A 59 -1.97 1.21 -5.12
C HIS A 59 -1.19 1.17 -3.81
N LEU A 60 -1.23 2.25 -3.02
CA LEU A 60 -0.58 2.35 -1.72
C LEU A 60 -1.07 1.26 -0.75
N LEU A 61 -2.38 1.01 -0.71
CA LEU A 61 -3.00 -0.03 0.11
C LEU A 61 -2.67 -1.44 -0.35
N ALA A 62 -2.59 -1.63 -1.66
CA ALA A 62 -2.28 -2.93 -2.26
C ALA A 62 -0.80 -3.29 -2.17
N GLY A 63 0.07 -2.30 -1.92
CA GLY A 63 1.49 -2.49 -1.73
C GLY A 63 1.82 -3.22 -0.43
N SER A 64 3.03 -3.75 -0.34
CA SER A 64 3.44 -4.60 0.77
C SER A 64 4.96 -4.54 1.00
N GLY A 65 5.41 -5.10 2.12
CA GLY A 65 6.82 -5.15 2.50
C GLY A 65 7.29 -6.56 2.84
N ALA A 66 8.60 -6.77 2.68
CA ALA A 66 9.25 -8.02 3.02
C ALA A 66 10.34 -7.77 4.07
N TYR A 67 10.40 -8.65 5.07
CA TYR A 67 11.47 -8.63 6.07
C TYR A 67 12.23 -9.96 6.09
N GLN A 68 13.45 -9.92 6.61
CA GLN A 68 14.24 -11.08 6.98
C GLN A 68 14.31 -11.17 8.50
N SER A 69 13.76 -12.25 9.04
CA SER A 69 13.95 -12.66 10.44
C SER A 69 14.97 -13.79 10.53
N ASN A 70 15.34 -14.17 11.76
CA ASN A 70 16.18 -15.35 12.00
C ASN A 70 15.50 -16.67 11.59
N SER A 71 14.17 -16.71 11.59
CA SER A 71 13.37 -17.89 11.25
C SER A 71 12.99 -17.96 9.77
N GLY A 72 13.35 -16.96 8.96
CA GLY A 72 13.00 -16.89 7.54
C GLY A 72 12.42 -15.53 7.15
N TYR A 73 11.69 -15.52 6.05
CA TYR A 73 11.08 -14.31 5.50
C TYR A 73 9.75 -13.99 6.18
N LEU A 74 9.44 -12.70 6.25
CA LEU A 74 8.14 -12.19 6.67
C LEU A 74 7.51 -11.37 5.55
N TRP A 75 6.19 -11.47 5.41
CA TRP A 75 5.39 -10.69 4.45
C TRP A 75 4.43 -9.77 5.18
N ALA A 76 4.61 -8.46 5.07
CA ALA A 76 3.75 -7.46 5.69
C ALA A 76 2.83 -6.79 4.65
N ALA A 77 1.51 -6.89 4.85
CA ALA A 77 0.51 -6.40 3.90
C ALA A 77 -0.82 -6.08 4.59
N ILE A 78 -1.70 -5.38 3.88
CA ILE A 78 -3.12 -5.30 4.25
C ILE A 78 -3.80 -6.59 3.77
N THR A 79 -4.50 -7.28 4.68
CA THR A 79 -5.26 -8.50 4.36
C THR A 79 -6.69 -8.39 4.84
N HIS A 80 -7.59 -9.19 4.25
CA HIS A 80 -8.98 -9.28 4.63
C HIS A 80 -9.20 -10.35 5.71
N ALA A 81 -9.82 -9.96 6.81
CA ALA A 81 -10.32 -10.85 7.85
C ALA A 81 -11.78 -11.21 7.55
N GLY A 82 -11.99 -12.38 6.94
CA GLY A 82 -13.28 -12.82 6.41
C GLY A 82 -14.44 -12.81 7.41
N ASP A 83 -14.19 -13.29 8.64
CA ASP A 83 -15.24 -13.43 9.66
C ASP A 83 -15.82 -12.09 10.15
N GLU A 84 -15.03 -11.01 10.06
CA GLU A 84 -15.44 -9.67 10.48
C GLU A 84 -15.78 -8.73 9.29
N ASP A 85 -15.49 -9.17 8.07
CA ASP A 85 -15.43 -8.35 6.86
C ASP A 85 -14.66 -7.03 7.09
N ARG A 86 -13.40 -7.14 7.51
CA ARG A 86 -12.53 -5.98 7.80
C ARG A 86 -11.14 -6.19 7.24
N TYR A 87 -10.41 -5.09 7.10
CA TYR A 87 -9.03 -5.10 6.67
C TYR A 87 -8.10 -4.84 7.85
N LEU A 88 -7.02 -5.61 7.92
CA LEU A 88 -6.01 -5.54 8.96
C LEU A 88 -4.62 -5.43 8.33
N ALA A 89 -3.73 -4.67 8.95
CA ALA A 89 -2.32 -4.77 8.66
C ALA A 89 -1.80 -6.06 9.30
N THR A 90 -1.16 -6.91 8.52
CA THR A 90 -0.73 -8.22 9.02
C THR A 90 0.69 -8.52 8.58
N VAL A 91 1.33 -9.42 9.33
CA VAL A 91 2.58 -10.06 8.97
C VAL A 91 2.38 -11.56 8.87
N THR A 92 2.82 -12.16 7.76
CA THR A 92 2.78 -13.60 7.52
C THR A 92 4.19 -14.17 7.60
N THR A 93 4.33 -15.28 8.32
CA THR A 93 5.59 -16.03 8.53
C THR A 93 5.35 -17.52 8.30
N ARG A 94 6.42 -18.30 8.16
CA ARG A 94 6.35 -19.76 8.28
C ARG A 94 6.53 -20.21 9.73
N GLU A 95 5.77 -21.22 10.10
CA GLU A 95 5.97 -22.04 11.29
C GLU A 95 6.99 -23.15 11.05
N ALA A 96 7.43 -23.81 12.13
CA ALA A 96 8.40 -24.89 12.06
C ALA A 96 7.92 -26.11 11.23
N ASP A 97 6.60 -26.32 11.15
CA ASP A 97 5.99 -27.36 10.31
C ASP A 97 5.84 -26.93 8.83
N GLY A 98 6.28 -25.72 8.49
CA GLY A 98 6.24 -25.16 7.15
C GLY A 98 4.92 -24.48 6.77
N THR A 99 3.91 -24.49 7.65
CA THR A 99 2.64 -23.80 7.44
C THR A 99 2.79 -22.29 7.58
N ALA A 100 2.02 -21.52 6.81
CA ALA A 100 2.00 -20.07 6.96
C ALA A 100 1.06 -19.66 8.10
N ARG A 101 1.55 -18.73 8.93
CA ARG A 101 0.77 -18.08 9.99
C ARG A 101 0.73 -16.59 9.75
N THR A 102 -0.46 -16.01 9.85
CA THR A 102 -0.68 -14.56 9.68
C THR A 102 -1.09 -13.95 11.01
N VAL A 103 -0.43 -12.86 11.39
CA VAL A 103 -0.60 -12.18 12.67
C VAL A 103 -0.90 -10.71 12.43
N ASN A 104 -1.81 -10.13 13.20
CA ASN A 104 -2.09 -8.70 13.13
C ASN A 104 -0.88 -7.87 13.61
N LEU A 105 -0.45 -6.88 12.82
CA LEU A 105 0.64 -5.97 13.17
C LEU A 105 0.31 -5.05 14.36
N ASP A 106 -0.98 -4.81 14.65
CA ASP A 106 -1.41 -4.07 15.84
C ASP A 106 -1.26 -4.87 17.15
N SER A 107 -1.01 -6.18 17.06
CA SER A 107 -0.77 -7.01 18.22
C SER A 107 0.68 -6.88 18.72
N SER A 108 0.91 -7.17 20.00
CA SER A 108 2.29 -7.22 20.55
C SER A 108 3.15 -8.25 19.82
N GLU A 109 2.57 -9.37 19.43
CA GLU A 109 3.27 -10.41 18.67
C GLU A 109 3.68 -9.92 17.27
N GLY A 110 2.74 -9.32 16.53
CA GLY A 110 3.02 -8.79 15.20
C GLY A 110 4.10 -7.71 15.20
N ARG A 111 4.05 -6.78 16.18
CA ARG A 111 5.11 -5.77 16.36
C ARG A 111 6.47 -6.39 16.65
N ASN A 112 6.53 -7.35 17.58
CA ASN A 112 7.78 -8.03 17.92
C ASN A 112 8.41 -8.74 16.71
N LEU A 113 7.60 -9.35 15.84
CA LEU A 113 8.09 -10.03 14.63
C LEU A 113 8.82 -9.06 13.69
N VAL A 114 8.28 -7.86 13.47
CA VAL A 114 8.88 -6.88 12.54
C VAL A 114 10.01 -6.07 13.17
N GLU A 115 9.93 -5.74 14.47
CA GLU A 115 10.98 -5.01 15.19
C GLU A 115 12.30 -5.79 15.26
N GLN A 116 12.22 -7.12 15.29
CA GLN A 116 13.39 -8.01 15.33
C GLN A 116 13.89 -8.42 13.95
N ALA A 117 13.22 -7.97 12.88
CA ALA A 117 13.51 -8.36 11.51
C ALA A 117 14.12 -7.22 10.71
N ALA A 118 14.98 -7.55 9.75
CA ALA A 118 15.56 -6.59 8.82
C ALA A 118 14.61 -6.34 7.65
N LEU A 119 14.15 -5.09 7.46
CA LEU A 119 13.33 -4.72 6.31
C LEU A 119 14.13 -4.84 5.00
N LEU A 120 13.73 -5.75 4.12
CA LEU A 120 14.39 -6.06 2.85
C LEU A 120 13.93 -5.16 1.71
N GLY A 121 12.70 -4.66 1.77
CA GLY A 121 12.12 -3.84 0.72
C GLY A 121 10.63 -4.03 0.54
N TYR A 122 10.15 -3.69 -0.66
CA TYR A 122 8.74 -3.51 -0.95
C TYR A 122 8.34 -4.22 -2.24
N VAL A 123 7.05 -4.57 -2.33
CA VAL A 123 6.45 -5.19 -3.50
C VAL A 123 5.19 -4.40 -3.86
N GLU A 124 5.04 -4.09 -5.14
CA GLU A 124 3.85 -3.45 -5.69
C GLU A 124 2.60 -4.35 -5.53
N GLY A 125 1.43 -3.74 -5.36
CA GLY A 125 0.16 -4.46 -5.39
C GLY A 125 -0.22 -4.99 -6.77
N SER A 126 -0.92 -6.13 -6.79
CA SER A 126 -1.39 -6.71 -8.04
C SER A 126 -2.64 -5.99 -8.55
N SER A 127 -2.65 -5.72 -9.85
CA SER A 127 -3.79 -5.12 -10.56
C SER A 127 -4.35 -6.05 -11.65
N MET A 128 -4.14 -7.35 -11.42
CA MET A 128 -4.72 -8.53 -12.07
C MET A 128 -4.86 -9.64 -11.01
N GLY A 129 -5.65 -10.67 -11.31
CA GLY A 129 -5.83 -11.83 -10.42
C GLY A 129 -6.85 -11.61 -9.31
N HIS A 130 -6.69 -12.38 -8.24
CA HIS A 130 -7.66 -12.49 -7.17
C HIS A 130 -7.58 -11.30 -6.21
N ILE A 131 -8.72 -10.94 -5.62
CA ILE A 131 -8.76 -10.04 -4.46
C ILE A 131 -8.46 -10.82 -3.17
N SER A 132 -8.10 -10.13 -2.10
CA SER A 132 -7.93 -10.74 -0.77
C SER A 132 -9.28 -11.10 -0.14
N ALA A 133 -10.29 -10.24 -0.27
CA ALA A 133 -11.66 -10.48 0.20
C ALA A 133 -12.47 -11.44 -0.70
N ARG A 134 -11.92 -12.63 -0.96
CA ARG A 134 -12.58 -13.66 -1.77
C ARG A 134 -13.95 -14.01 -1.18
N ASN A 135 -14.93 -14.25 -2.05
CA ASN A 135 -16.30 -14.64 -1.71
C ASN A 135 -17.17 -13.57 -1.02
N VAL A 136 -16.66 -12.37 -0.76
CA VAL A 136 -17.52 -11.25 -0.38
C VAL A 136 -18.56 -10.98 -1.46
N GLN A 137 -19.76 -10.58 -1.06
CA GLN A 137 -20.82 -10.13 -1.96
C GLN A 137 -21.31 -8.77 -1.50
N ASP A 138 -20.65 -7.71 -1.96
CA ASP A 138 -21.06 -6.35 -1.61
C ASP A 138 -22.43 -6.05 -2.24
N PRO A 139 -23.39 -5.50 -1.47
CA PRO A 139 -24.60 -4.97 -2.04
C PRO A 139 -24.29 -3.70 -2.86
N PRO A 140 -25.09 -3.40 -3.91
CA PRO A 140 -24.99 -2.11 -4.58
C PRO A 140 -25.20 -0.97 -3.59
N ASN A 141 -24.36 0.06 -3.64
CA ASN A 141 -24.55 1.27 -2.85
C ASN A 141 -24.18 2.53 -3.66
N ALA A 142 -24.57 3.70 -3.14
CA ALA A 142 -24.43 4.98 -3.84
C ALA A 142 -22.97 5.44 -4.05
N PHE A 143 -22.02 4.87 -3.32
CA PHE A 143 -20.60 5.25 -3.32
C PHE A 143 -19.70 4.20 -3.97
N ASN A 144 -20.19 2.98 -4.13
CA ASN A 144 -19.47 1.86 -4.72
C ASN A 144 -20.29 1.23 -5.85
N SER A 145 -20.20 1.84 -7.04
CA SER A 145 -20.79 1.27 -8.25
C SER A 145 -20.05 0.04 -8.76
N TRP A 146 -18.84 -0.23 -8.26
CA TRP A 146 -17.98 -1.36 -8.65
C TRP A 146 -17.64 -2.22 -7.42
N PRO A 147 -18.57 -3.09 -7.01
CA PRO A 147 -18.42 -3.90 -5.80
C PRO A 147 -17.20 -4.83 -5.86
N ARG A 148 -16.62 -5.20 -4.71
CA ARG A 148 -15.33 -5.91 -4.63
C ARG A 148 -15.29 -7.17 -5.50
N GLN A 149 -16.35 -7.97 -5.48
CA GLN A 149 -16.45 -9.25 -6.20
C GLN A 149 -16.30 -9.14 -7.72
N VAL A 150 -16.52 -7.96 -8.33
CA VAL A 150 -16.34 -7.77 -9.77
C VAL A 150 -14.86 -7.83 -10.16
N PHE A 151 -13.96 -7.56 -9.22
CA PHE A 151 -12.52 -7.53 -9.42
C PHE A 151 -11.83 -8.83 -8.98
N ASP A 152 -12.58 -9.84 -8.53
CA ASP A 152 -12.02 -11.15 -8.25
C ASP A 152 -11.84 -11.93 -9.56
N GLN A 153 -10.60 -11.95 -10.06
CA GLN A 153 -10.25 -12.57 -11.33
C GLN A 153 -9.31 -13.75 -11.08
N THR A 154 -9.33 -14.76 -11.94
CA THR A 154 -8.34 -15.84 -11.86
C THR A 154 -6.92 -15.30 -12.06
N ALA A 155 -5.94 -15.83 -11.32
CA ALA A 155 -4.53 -15.52 -11.54
C ALA A 155 -4.13 -15.81 -13.00
N GLY A 156 -3.36 -14.90 -13.60
CA GLY A 156 -3.00 -14.92 -15.02
C GLY A 156 -4.04 -14.29 -15.96
N SER A 157 -5.21 -13.89 -15.47
CA SER A 157 -6.20 -13.14 -16.27
C SER A 157 -5.67 -11.75 -16.64
N ASN A 158 -5.99 -11.31 -17.85
CA ASN A 158 -5.71 -9.94 -18.32
C ASN A 158 -6.79 -8.94 -17.90
N ALA A 159 -7.87 -9.40 -17.25
CA ALA A 159 -8.92 -8.53 -16.74
C ALA A 159 -8.43 -7.67 -15.56
N SER A 160 -9.09 -6.53 -15.36
CA SER A 160 -8.90 -5.72 -14.15
C SER A 160 -9.30 -6.53 -12.92
N GLY A 161 -8.37 -6.74 -12.00
CA GLY A 161 -8.59 -7.47 -10.77
C GLY A 161 -7.44 -7.29 -9.78
N GLY A 162 -7.35 -8.12 -8.75
CA GLY A 162 -6.26 -8.03 -7.79
C GLY A 162 -6.49 -7.00 -6.70
N THR A 163 -5.55 -6.96 -5.75
CA THR A 163 -5.62 -6.12 -4.55
C THR A 163 -5.69 -4.61 -4.84
N VAL A 164 -5.12 -4.13 -5.96
CA VAL A 164 -5.25 -2.72 -6.37
C VAL A 164 -6.70 -2.37 -6.71
N TRP A 165 -7.42 -3.25 -7.40
CA TRP A 165 -8.82 -2.99 -7.77
C TRP A 165 -9.78 -3.29 -6.62
N GLU A 166 -9.43 -4.22 -5.74
CA GLU A 166 -10.10 -4.35 -4.45
C GLU A 166 -10.09 -3.04 -3.66
N HIS A 167 -8.90 -2.47 -3.47
CA HIS A 167 -8.75 -1.23 -2.72
C HIS A 167 -9.27 0.00 -3.46
N TRP A 168 -9.44 -0.08 -4.78
CA TRP A 168 -10.18 0.92 -5.53
C TRP A 168 -11.64 0.98 -5.08
N SER A 169 -12.28 -0.17 -4.82
CA SER A 169 -13.64 -0.24 -4.29
C SER A 169 -13.71 0.21 -2.83
N THR A 170 -12.79 -0.23 -1.97
CA THR A 170 -12.87 0.05 -0.53
C THR A 170 -12.53 1.49 -0.15
N THR A 171 -11.90 2.25 -1.06
CA THR A 171 -11.52 3.64 -0.81
C THR A 171 -12.50 4.66 -1.36
N ARG A 172 -13.69 4.24 -1.84
CA ARG A 172 -14.70 5.17 -2.35
C ARG A 172 -15.54 5.84 -1.27
N ASP A 173 -15.48 5.32 -0.06
CA ASP A 173 -16.07 5.94 1.11
C ASP A 173 -15.11 5.88 2.29
N LEU A 174 -14.37 6.97 2.49
CA LEU A 174 -13.46 7.11 3.62
C LEU A 174 -14.12 7.83 4.80
N ARG A 175 -15.45 7.87 4.91
CA ARG A 175 -16.10 8.42 6.12
C ARG A 175 -15.83 7.51 7.31
N ARG A 176 -15.69 8.09 8.50
CA ARG A 176 -15.49 7.34 9.75
C ARG A 176 -16.64 6.36 10.07
N SER A 177 -17.83 6.64 9.59
CA SER A 177 -19.01 5.78 9.75
C SER A 177 -19.02 4.57 8.80
N ASP A 178 -18.17 4.56 7.76
CA ASP A 178 -18.07 3.43 6.86
C ASP A 178 -17.07 2.39 7.41
N PRO A 179 -17.50 1.17 7.76
CA PRO A 179 -16.64 0.21 8.44
C PRO A 179 -15.51 -0.32 7.55
N ILE A 180 -15.74 -0.42 6.23
CA ILE A 180 -14.75 -0.95 5.30
C ILE A 180 -13.66 0.10 5.06
N GLY A 181 -14.05 1.32 4.68
CA GLY A 181 -13.11 2.42 4.47
C GLY A 181 -12.35 2.81 5.74
N ASP A 182 -12.99 2.76 6.91
CA ASP A 182 -12.31 2.98 8.20
C ASP A 182 -11.27 1.89 8.49
N SER A 183 -11.62 0.61 8.38
CA SER A 183 -10.68 -0.49 8.66
C SER A 183 -9.49 -0.49 7.69
N VAL A 184 -9.72 -0.25 6.40
CA VAL A 184 -8.65 -0.15 5.39
C VAL A 184 -7.70 1.01 5.70
N LEU A 185 -8.23 2.17 6.09
CA LEU A 185 -7.39 3.32 6.40
C LEU A 185 -6.59 3.12 7.70
N ARG A 186 -7.17 2.44 8.71
CA ARG A 186 -6.43 2.04 9.92
C ARG A 186 -5.29 1.10 9.58
N ALA A 187 -5.59 0.01 8.88
CA ALA A 187 -4.58 -0.95 8.41
C ALA A 187 -3.47 -0.27 7.59
N TYR A 188 -3.80 0.73 6.79
CA TYR A 188 -2.81 1.49 6.06
C TYR A 188 -1.82 2.24 6.96
N ILE A 189 -2.33 2.93 7.98
CA ILE A 189 -1.48 3.69 8.89
C ILE A 189 -0.58 2.76 9.70
N THR A 190 -1.11 1.64 10.21
CA THR A 190 -0.32 0.59 10.86
C THR A 190 0.78 0.07 9.94
N LEU A 191 0.44 -0.27 8.68
CA LEU A 191 1.40 -0.80 7.72
C LEU A 191 2.50 0.22 7.39
N VAL A 192 2.14 1.49 7.17
CA VAL A 192 3.13 2.55 6.89
C VAL A 192 3.99 2.85 8.11
N SER A 193 3.44 2.77 9.33
CA SER A 193 4.22 2.88 10.56
C SER A 193 5.27 1.79 10.68
N ALA A 194 5.04 0.59 10.12
CA ALA A 194 6.01 -0.50 10.12
C ALA A 194 7.01 -0.44 8.94
N LEU A 195 6.57 -0.01 7.76
CA LEU A 195 7.36 -0.03 6.51
C LEU A 195 8.12 1.26 6.20
N GLY A 196 7.69 2.37 6.81
CA GLY A 196 8.24 3.71 6.65
C GLY A 196 7.86 4.42 5.35
N GLY A 197 8.28 5.68 5.19
CA GLY A 197 7.81 6.51 4.07
C GLY A 197 8.44 6.15 2.71
N LYS A 198 9.57 5.43 2.68
CA LYS A 198 10.13 4.88 1.42
C LYS A 198 9.19 3.89 0.73
N PHE A 199 8.40 3.12 1.50
CA PHE A 199 7.35 2.26 0.96
C PHE A 199 6.32 3.08 0.19
N VAL A 200 5.77 4.10 0.86
CA VAL A 200 4.76 5.00 0.30
C VAL A 200 5.30 5.72 -0.94
N ALA A 201 6.52 6.25 -0.85
CA ALA A 201 7.20 6.93 -1.94
C ALA A 201 7.38 6.01 -3.14
N ALA A 202 7.90 4.79 -2.94
CA ALA A 202 8.13 3.85 -4.03
C ALA A 202 6.82 3.49 -4.73
N VAL A 203 5.78 3.12 -3.98
CA VAL A 203 4.50 2.73 -4.59
C VAL A 203 3.84 3.92 -5.31
N ALA A 204 3.85 5.12 -4.73
CA ALA A 204 3.30 6.32 -5.37
C ALA A 204 4.02 6.67 -6.69
N ARG A 205 5.34 6.47 -6.77
CA ARG A 205 6.15 6.67 -7.99
C ARG A 205 5.89 5.68 -9.11
N GLY A 206 5.25 4.54 -8.79
CA GLY A 206 5.01 3.41 -9.71
C GLY A 206 4.16 3.75 -10.94
N ARG A 207 3.52 4.91 -10.99
CA ARG A 207 2.81 5.39 -12.18
C ARG A 207 3.19 6.85 -12.40
N ARG A 208 3.71 7.22 -13.57
CA ARG A 208 3.74 8.63 -13.99
C ARG A 208 2.40 9.12 -14.52
N THR A 209 1.56 8.19 -14.98
CA THR A 209 0.20 8.50 -15.44
C THR A 209 -0.76 8.64 -14.26
N TYR A 210 -2.01 9.03 -14.54
CA TYR A 210 -3.08 9.12 -13.54
C TYR A 210 -2.78 10.06 -12.37
N ASN A 211 -1.98 11.10 -12.62
CA ASN A 211 -1.67 12.19 -11.69
C ASN A 211 -0.90 11.81 -10.42
N HIS A 212 -0.36 10.61 -10.37
CA HIS A 212 0.50 10.16 -9.28
C HIS A 212 1.67 11.11 -8.96
N PRO A 213 2.35 11.78 -9.92
CA PRO A 213 3.37 12.78 -9.58
C PRO A 213 2.86 13.91 -8.69
N VAL A 214 1.68 14.46 -9.00
CA VAL A 214 1.04 15.52 -8.20
C VAL A 214 0.62 14.98 -6.84
N GLN A 215 0.06 13.76 -6.80
CA GLN A 215 -0.37 13.12 -5.56
C GLN A 215 0.82 12.80 -4.65
N LEU A 216 1.96 12.35 -5.20
CA LEU A 216 3.21 12.16 -4.46
C LEU A 216 3.71 13.48 -3.86
N CYS A 217 3.70 14.57 -4.64
CA CYS A 217 4.06 15.90 -4.14
C CYS A 217 3.12 16.31 -2.98
N ALA A 218 1.82 16.03 -3.10
CA ALA A 218 0.87 16.30 -2.03
C ALA A 218 1.16 15.48 -0.76
N LEU A 219 1.60 14.22 -0.86
CA LEU A 219 2.03 13.40 0.29
C LEU A 219 3.23 14.04 1.01
N VAL A 220 4.21 14.56 0.27
CA VAL A 220 5.37 15.27 0.85
C VAL A 220 4.93 16.58 1.50
N LYS A 221 4.15 17.41 0.79
CA LYS A 221 3.66 18.69 1.30
C LYS A 221 2.81 18.55 2.57
N ALA A 222 1.95 17.53 2.60
CA ALA A 222 1.13 17.22 3.77
C ALA A 222 1.97 16.72 4.95
N GLY A 223 3.17 16.22 4.69
CA GLY A 223 4.06 15.62 5.68
C GLY A 223 3.77 14.16 5.96
N PHE A 224 3.02 13.49 5.08
CA PHE A 224 2.79 12.05 5.20
C PHE A 224 4.09 11.26 4.97
N ILE A 225 4.93 11.74 4.05
CA ILE A 225 6.32 11.28 3.85
C ILE A 225 7.27 12.48 3.85
N ALA A 226 8.55 12.23 4.10
CA ALA A 226 9.62 13.21 3.95
C ALA A 226 10.06 13.35 2.48
N ARG A 227 10.70 14.48 2.15
CA ARG A 227 11.23 14.75 0.81
C ARG A 227 12.30 13.73 0.42
N GLU A 228 13.16 13.38 1.36
CA GLU A 228 14.28 12.46 1.16
C GLU A 228 13.79 11.04 0.82
N GLU A 229 12.65 10.64 1.38
CA GLU A 229 11.99 9.36 1.08
C GLU A 229 11.40 9.37 -0.33
N ALA A 230 10.75 10.47 -0.75
CA ALA A 230 10.27 10.65 -2.12
C ALA A 230 11.42 10.58 -3.15
N LEU A 231 12.58 11.11 -2.78
CA LEU A 231 13.81 11.12 -3.59
C LEU A 231 14.66 9.86 -3.45
N TRP A 232 14.19 8.81 -2.78
CA TRP A 232 14.95 7.57 -2.60
C TRP A 232 15.48 7.05 -3.94
N ASP A 233 16.81 6.98 -4.08
CA ASP A 233 17.43 6.59 -5.34
C ASP A 233 17.32 5.07 -5.52
N THR A 234 16.35 4.67 -6.34
CA THR A 234 16.02 3.26 -6.58
C THR A 234 15.45 3.09 -7.98
N THR A 235 15.65 1.89 -8.52
CA THR A 235 15.03 1.42 -9.76
C THR A 235 14.29 0.12 -9.44
N PRO A 236 13.01 -0.01 -9.82
CA PRO A 236 12.25 -1.22 -9.54
C PRO A 236 12.87 -2.43 -10.24
N TYR A 237 12.87 -3.55 -9.54
CA TYR A 237 13.15 -4.86 -10.10
C TYR A 237 11.86 -5.47 -10.62
N ARG A 238 11.96 -6.13 -11.78
CA ARG A 238 10.84 -6.89 -12.33
C ARG A 238 10.55 -8.09 -11.42
N ILE A 239 9.28 -8.29 -11.08
CA ILE A 239 8.83 -9.52 -10.42
C ILE A 239 8.97 -10.70 -11.42
N PRO A 240 9.67 -11.79 -11.07
CA PRO A 240 9.72 -12.99 -11.91
C PRO A 240 8.33 -13.59 -12.11
N SER A 241 8.04 -14.15 -13.29
CA SER A 241 6.69 -14.62 -13.64
C SER A 241 6.08 -15.62 -12.65
N ASP A 242 6.90 -16.51 -12.06
CA ASP A 242 6.43 -17.48 -11.08
C ASP A 242 5.98 -16.81 -9.76
N ALA A 243 6.75 -15.83 -9.29
CA ALA A 243 6.38 -14.99 -8.15
C ALA A 243 5.17 -14.11 -8.48
N GLU A 244 5.08 -13.60 -9.72
CA GLU A 244 3.96 -12.79 -10.19
C GLU A 244 2.63 -13.55 -10.08
N ARG A 245 2.62 -14.82 -10.51
CA ARG A 245 1.44 -15.69 -10.42
C ARG A 245 1.03 -15.95 -8.97
N LEU A 246 1.99 -16.16 -8.07
CA LEU A 246 1.71 -16.33 -6.64
C LEU A 246 1.13 -15.05 -6.01
N LEU A 247 1.68 -13.88 -6.32
CA LEU A 247 1.15 -12.61 -5.83
C LEU A 247 -0.26 -12.30 -6.37
N GLN A 248 -0.57 -12.75 -7.59
CA GLN A 248 -1.91 -12.66 -8.18
C GLN A 248 -2.94 -13.58 -7.50
N GLU A 249 -2.51 -14.51 -6.64
CA GLU A 249 -3.45 -15.24 -5.79
C GLU A 249 -3.93 -14.39 -4.61
N ALA A 250 -3.21 -13.35 -4.18
CA ALA A 250 -3.61 -12.52 -3.02
C ALA A 250 -3.93 -13.32 -1.74
N ARG A 251 -3.37 -14.53 -1.61
CA ARG A 251 -3.42 -15.35 -0.39
C ARG A 251 -2.12 -15.14 0.39
N PRO A 252 -2.16 -14.93 1.71
CA PRO A 252 -0.96 -14.66 2.49
C PRO A 252 0.16 -15.70 2.33
N ASP A 253 -0.18 -17.00 2.30
CA ASP A 253 0.78 -18.09 2.07
C ASP A 253 1.44 -18.02 0.69
N ASP A 254 0.65 -17.81 -0.37
CA ASP A 254 1.19 -17.68 -1.73
C ASP A 254 2.07 -16.43 -1.86
N CYS A 255 1.68 -15.31 -1.25
CA CYS A 255 2.49 -14.10 -1.21
C CYS A 255 3.82 -14.31 -0.46
N LEU A 256 3.80 -15.02 0.67
CA LEU A 256 5.03 -15.37 1.39
C LEU A 256 5.96 -16.25 0.53
N ARG A 257 5.42 -17.28 -0.14
CA ARG A 257 6.17 -18.10 -1.10
C ARG A 257 6.75 -17.28 -2.25
N ALA A 258 6.03 -16.28 -2.73
CA ALA A 258 6.53 -15.37 -3.75
C ALA A 258 7.75 -14.59 -3.21
N VAL A 259 7.63 -13.99 -2.03
CA VAL A 259 8.70 -13.23 -1.36
C VAL A 259 9.95 -14.07 -1.14
N GLU A 260 9.81 -15.32 -0.70
CA GLU A 260 10.93 -16.25 -0.51
C GLU A 260 11.70 -16.53 -1.80
N SER A 261 11.04 -16.44 -2.96
CA SER A 261 11.65 -16.65 -4.27
C SER A 261 12.30 -15.40 -4.87
N LEU A 262 12.01 -14.21 -4.33
CA LEU A 262 12.58 -12.97 -4.82
C LEU A 262 14.05 -12.86 -4.42
N SER A 263 14.86 -12.33 -5.34
CA SER A 263 16.28 -12.09 -5.07
C SER A 263 16.44 -10.85 -4.19
N TRP A 264 16.50 -11.03 -2.87
CA TRP A 264 16.80 -9.94 -1.94
C TRP A 264 18.31 -9.69 -1.85
N THR A 265 18.69 -8.47 -1.46
CA THR A 265 20.10 -8.13 -1.18
C THR A 265 20.46 -8.62 0.23
N PRO A 266 21.44 -9.51 0.41
CA PRO A 266 21.85 -9.99 1.74
C PRO A 266 22.46 -8.90 2.64
N SER A 267 22.82 -7.73 2.09
CA SER A 267 23.48 -6.66 2.83
C SER A 267 23.13 -5.25 2.31
N GLY A 268 22.24 -4.57 3.05
CA GLY A 268 22.25 -3.10 3.22
C GLY A 268 21.33 -2.25 2.34
N GLY A 269 20.81 -2.78 1.24
CA GLY A 269 19.90 -2.03 0.34
C GLY A 269 18.48 -2.56 0.36
N GLN A 270 17.51 -1.71 0.68
CA GLN A 270 16.09 -1.99 0.42
C GLN A 270 15.88 -2.14 -1.10
N ARG A 271 15.04 -3.08 -1.53
CA ARG A 271 14.65 -3.23 -2.95
C ARG A 271 13.18 -2.86 -3.15
N TYR A 272 12.81 -2.51 -4.38
CA TYR A 272 11.42 -2.39 -4.77
C TYR A 272 11.14 -3.32 -5.96
N PHE A 273 10.14 -4.17 -5.83
CA PHE A 273 9.70 -5.09 -6.88
C PHE A 273 8.38 -4.63 -7.47
N MET A 274 8.30 -4.62 -8.80
CA MET A 274 7.18 -4.06 -9.55
C MET A 274 6.74 -5.01 -10.66
N PHE A 275 5.44 -5.02 -10.95
CA PHE A 275 4.88 -5.84 -12.01
C PHE A 275 5.39 -5.36 -13.36
N SER A 276 5.87 -6.32 -14.16
CA SER A 276 6.47 -6.13 -15.49
C SER A 276 5.65 -5.19 -16.38
N ARG A 277 4.33 -5.35 -16.35
CA ARG A 277 3.39 -4.65 -17.23
C ARG A 277 3.38 -3.13 -17.03
N LYS A 278 3.88 -2.63 -15.89
CA LYS A 278 3.90 -1.20 -15.56
C LYS A 278 5.28 -0.66 -15.19
N ILE A 279 6.34 -1.46 -15.26
CA ILE A 279 7.68 -1.06 -14.84
C ILE A 279 8.21 0.17 -15.60
N ASN A 280 7.85 0.31 -16.87
CA ASN A 280 8.21 1.47 -17.71
C ASN A 280 7.48 2.77 -17.33
N SER A 281 6.49 2.71 -16.44
CA SER A 281 5.77 3.88 -15.90
C SER A 281 6.44 4.47 -14.65
N TRP A 282 7.57 3.91 -14.22
CA TRP A 282 8.32 4.35 -13.05
C TRP A 282 8.78 5.82 -13.16
N SER A 283 8.61 6.57 -12.07
CA SER A 283 9.23 7.88 -11.92
C SER A 283 10.63 7.73 -11.35
N ASP A 284 11.67 7.98 -12.15
CA ASP A 284 13.04 8.05 -11.64
C ASP A 284 13.24 9.24 -10.68
N ARG A 285 14.36 9.25 -9.95
CA ARG A 285 14.65 10.27 -8.94
C ARG A 285 14.64 11.69 -9.55
N ARG A 286 15.24 11.88 -10.73
CA ARG A 286 15.33 13.18 -11.39
C ARG A 286 13.96 13.74 -11.73
N SER A 287 13.07 12.87 -12.22
CA SER A 287 11.70 13.25 -12.53
C SER A 287 10.93 13.67 -11.27
N VAL A 288 11.08 12.92 -10.17
CA VAL A 288 10.46 13.29 -8.89
C VAL A 288 11.02 14.61 -8.35
N GLU A 289 12.33 14.82 -8.42
CA GLU A 289 12.97 16.07 -8.01
C GLU A 289 12.45 17.27 -8.79
N TYR A 290 12.30 17.12 -10.11
CA TYR A 290 11.67 18.12 -10.96
C TYR A 290 10.22 18.41 -10.54
N ASP A 291 9.43 17.35 -10.34
CA ASP A 291 8.02 17.46 -9.95
C ASP A 291 7.85 18.18 -8.59
N LEU A 292 8.71 17.88 -7.61
CA LEU A 292 8.70 18.53 -6.29
C LEU A 292 9.09 20.01 -6.38
N ASN A 293 10.14 20.34 -7.14
CA ASN A 293 10.61 21.71 -7.31
C ASN A 293 9.55 22.59 -8.01
N LEU A 294 8.83 22.04 -9.00
CA LEU A 294 7.70 22.74 -9.64
C LEU A 294 6.59 23.09 -8.65
N GLN A 295 6.41 22.30 -7.59
CA GLN A 295 5.40 22.52 -6.55
C GLN A 295 5.91 23.38 -5.39
N GLY A 296 7.16 23.86 -5.45
CA GLY A 296 7.80 24.64 -4.39
C GLY A 296 8.02 23.85 -3.09
N ILE A 297 8.17 22.52 -3.22
CA ILE A 297 8.47 21.58 -2.13
C ILE A 297 9.96 21.30 -2.14
#